data_AF-A0A1C7IID1-F1
#
_entry.id   AF-A0A1C7IID1-F1
#
_cell.length_a   1.000
_cell.length_b   1.000
_cell.length_c   1.000
_cell.angle_alpha   90.00
_cell.angle_beta   90.00
_cell.angle_gamma   90.00
#
_symmetry.space_group_name_H-M   'P 1'
#
loop_
_entity.id
_entity.type
_entity.pdbx_description
1 polymer ?
#
loop_
_entity_poly.entity_id
_entity_poly.type
_entity_poly.pdbx_seq_one_letter_code
_entity_poly.pdbx_strand_id
1 'polypeptide(L)'
;MTIFRNRKEKKPGRNRRPFCYPGTLILHFLFAVIVMIYIIIAGYYQVWQDPGWLAGETPPYYRTRDYAQNVENEVSELINYIRLRNDFETDGEYDPDKLVDILEYSEQGSISGSNTSGLVYKLQHLYDWSKENESYQWWRNYIQENDKSLYSISQLREIKGTLDELYAPKGFDSILEFVMSDKNVKKASEVHCSSGLAVCLLKIDADMPVYLKDKEKFRPENTNVKYRFENRETGQVYTNCTGEEDRQNAAHILFQGETFFLDTDVPLSYEMRYDIIKKLNQDISDTENITLSVWIDRTFAAKDYLWGGSQFYHKWSWFIKTFPKGLVLCAAAFFFSLIILCVLTIKRAGQGKGTGRYFDKIAMELLLVPMGLFFYLGAWIVRNSLEEVLPPPKAAANVILLLFIYAFLLAGVLSILRRGKAATLGRGSIIIQIIENYKAGIRGGKRAALALAGFVSYTVISYLLCHAGTVGGVILVFLNLYAGGHILKEISAREQMLDGVRKITQDNFAYKLPTENLKGVNAEIAGNT
;
A
#
# COMPACT_ATOMS: atom_id res chain seq x y z
N MET A 1 51.01 -49.94 -32.15
CA MET A 1 50.14 -51.00 -32.71
C MET A 1 48.72 -50.82 -32.16
N THR A 2 47.92 -49.91 -32.74
CA THR A 2 46.79 -50.22 -33.64
C THR A 2 45.82 -51.29 -33.13
N ILE A 3 44.67 -50.87 -32.59
CA ILE A 3 43.32 -51.28 -33.05
C ILE A 3 42.33 -50.13 -32.75
N PHE A 4 42.12 -49.22 -33.72
CA PHE A 4 40.98 -48.30 -33.73
C PHE A 4 39.78 -49.05 -34.33
N ARG A 5 38.70 -49.26 -33.56
CA ARG A 5 37.43 -49.79 -34.07
C ARG A 5 36.48 -48.62 -34.30
N ASN A 6 36.21 -48.37 -35.59
CA ASN A 6 35.22 -47.46 -36.16
C ASN A 6 33.95 -47.28 -35.32
N ARG A 7 33.74 -46.08 -34.76
CA ARG A 7 32.40 -45.55 -34.49
C ARG A 7 32.13 -44.48 -35.55
N LYS A 8 31.24 -44.81 -36.49
CA LYS A 8 30.67 -43.88 -37.48
C LYS A 8 30.18 -42.61 -36.79
N GLU A 9 30.80 -41.48 -37.08
CA GLU A 9 30.22 -40.16 -36.80
C GLU A 9 28.90 -40.02 -37.57
N LYS A 10 27.79 -39.97 -36.84
CA LYS A 10 26.52 -39.52 -37.42
C LYS A 10 26.64 -38.02 -37.66
N LYS A 11 26.62 -37.61 -38.93
CA LYS A 11 26.46 -36.21 -39.35
C LYS A 11 25.32 -35.55 -38.56
N PRO A 12 25.47 -34.31 -38.09
CA PRO A 12 24.41 -33.60 -37.39
C PRO A 12 23.28 -33.30 -38.39
N GLY A 13 22.15 -33.98 -38.22
CA GLY A 13 20.95 -33.69 -38.98
C GLY A 13 20.48 -32.26 -38.71
N ARG A 14 20.39 -31.47 -39.77
CA ARG A 14 19.70 -30.18 -39.80
C ARG A 14 18.24 -30.36 -39.32
N ASN A 15 17.80 -29.40 -38.50
CA ASN A 15 16.42 -29.13 -38.05
C ASN A 15 15.80 -30.08 -36.99
N ARG A 16 15.63 -29.55 -35.77
CA ARG A 16 14.30 -29.21 -35.20
C ARG A 16 14.47 -28.25 -34.01
N ARG A 17 13.61 -27.23 -33.98
CA ARG A 17 13.63 -25.99 -33.17
C ARG A 17 13.75 -26.25 -31.64
N PRO A 18 14.38 -25.33 -30.87
CA PRO A 18 14.61 -25.48 -29.42
C PRO A 18 13.38 -25.14 -28.53
N PHE A 19 12.20 -24.89 -29.12
CA PHE A 19 11.07 -24.39 -28.34
C PHE A 19 10.24 -25.53 -27.72
N CYS A 20 10.20 -25.54 -26.39
CA CYS A 20 9.52 -26.52 -25.56
C CYS A 20 8.09 -26.05 -25.32
N TYR A 21 7.09 -26.83 -25.77
CA TYR A 21 5.65 -26.59 -25.58
C TYR A 21 5.23 -25.11 -25.41
N PRO A 22 5.56 -24.23 -26.38
CA PRO A 22 5.15 -22.83 -26.30
C PRO A 22 3.65 -22.74 -26.04
N GLY A 23 2.86 -23.58 -26.70
CA GLY A 23 1.42 -23.65 -26.50
C GLY A 23 0.99 -23.91 -25.06
N THR A 24 1.53 -24.93 -24.36
CA THR A 24 1.10 -25.23 -22.98
C THR A 24 1.64 -24.23 -21.97
N LEU A 25 2.84 -23.69 -22.20
CA LEU A 25 3.41 -22.65 -21.35
C LEU A 25 2.62 -21.33 -21.50
N ILE A 26 2.34 -20.91 -22.74
CA ILE A 26 1.51 -19.75 -23.05
C ILE A 26 0.12 -19.93 -22.46
N LEU A 27 -0.50 -21.10 -22.64
CA LEU A 27 -1.82 -21.40 -22.08
C LEU A 27 -1.82 -21.32 -20.55
N HIS A 28 -0.77 -21.81 -19.89
CA HIS A 28 -0.64 -21.74 -18.45
C HIS A 28 -0.47 -20.31 -17.94
N PHE A 29 0.37 -19.50 -18.60
CA PHE A 29 0.48 -18.07 -18.30
C PHE A 29 -0.84 -17.33 -18.55
N LEU A 30 -1.59 -17.69 -19.58
CA LEU A 30 -2.92 -17.15 -19.84
C LEU A 30 -3.88 -17.46 -18.68
N PHE A 31 -3.91 -18.69 -18.17
CA PHE A 31 -4.71 -19.02 -16.99
C PHE A 31 -4.23 -18.29 -15.73
N ALA A 32 -2.91 -18.12 -15.55
CA ALA A 32 -2.35 -17.36 -14.42
C ALA A 32 -2.82 -15.90 -14.44
N VAL A 33 -2.78 -15.26 -15.62
CA VAL A 33 -3.27 -13.89 -15.82
C VAL A 33 -4.77 -13.80 -15.56
N ILE A 34 -5.56 -14.74 -16.07
CA ILE A 34 -7.01 -14.76 -15.85
C ILE A 34 -7.33 -14.89 -14.35
N VAL A 35 -6.74 -15.86 -13.65
CA VAL A 35 -6.96 -16.05 -12.20
C VAL A 35 -6.58 -14.80 -11.42
N MET A 36 -5.48 -14.15 -11.78
CA MET A 36 -5.05 -12.91 -11.15
C MET A 36 -6.04 -11.77 -11.40
N ILE A 37 -6.59 -11.63 -12.61
CA ILE A 37 -7.67 -10.66 -12.90
C ILE A 37 -8.91 -10.95 -12.04
N TYR A 38 -9.31 -12.22 -11.90
CA TYR A 38 -10.41 -12.57 -11.00
C TYR A 38 -10.08 -12.20 -9.53
N ILE A 39 -8.87 -12.45 -9.05
CA ILE A 39 -8.49 -12.07 -7.67
C ILE A 39 -8.53 -10.54 -7.49
N ILE A 40 -8.07 -9.77 -8.48
CA ILE A 40 -8.09 -8.30 -8.43
C ILE A 40 -9.53 -7.77 -8.42
N ILE A 41 -10.40 -8.29 -9.28
CA ILE A 41 -11.81 -7.86 -9.34
C ILE A 41 -12.53 -8.24 -8.05
N ALA A 42 -12.33 -9.47 -7.55
CA ALA A 42 -12.85 -9.88 -6.24
C ALA A 42 -12.36 -8.93 -5.14
N GLY A 43 -11.08 -8.57 -5.24
CA GLY A 43 -10.33 -7.61 -4.43
C GLY A 43 -11.02 -6.28 -4.29
N TYR A 44 -11.11 -5.62 -5.44
CA TYR A 44 -11.57 -4.26 -5.59
C TYR A 44 -13.03 -4.10 -5.14
N TYR A 45 -13.89 -5.05 -5.53
CA TYR A 45 -15.32 -4.99 -5.19
C TYR A 45 -15.65 -5.68 -3.85
N GLN A 46 -14.65 -6.21 -3.13
CA GLN A 46 -14.81 -6.94 -1.87
C GLN A 46 -15.93 -8.00 -1.90
N VAL A 47 -16.20 -8.60 -3.06
CA VAL A 47 -17.37 -9.48 -3.31
C VAL A 47 -17.40 -10.67 -2.35
N TRP A 48 -16.24 -11.06 -1.80
CA TRP A 48 -16.14 -12.15 -0.84
C TRP A 48 -16.76 -11.88 0.53
N GLN A 49 -17.05 -10.61 0.85
CA GLN A 49 -17.68 -10.22 2.12
C GLN A 49 -19.20 -10.44 2.11
N ASP A 50 -19.82 -10.52 0.93
CA ASP A 50 -21.25 -10.77 0.81
C ASP A 50 -21.58 -12.23 1.21
N PRO A 51 -22.50 -12.44 2.18
CA PRO A 51 -22.97 -13.78 2.54
C PRO A 51 -23.59 -14.46 1.31
N GLY A 52 -23.11 -15.67 0.98
CA GLY A 52 -23.63 -16.43 -0.15
C GLY A 52 -23.00 -16.11 -1.51
N TRP A 53 -21.99 -15.22 -1.57
CA TRP A 53 -21.30 -14.91 -2.83
C TRP A 53 -20.76 -16.18 -3.53
N LEU A 54 -20.16 -17.12 -2.76
CA LEU A 54 -19.66 -18.41 -3.29
C LEU A 54 -20.77 -19.27 -3.88
N ALA A 55 -22.00 -19.17 -3.36
CA ALA A 55 -23.16 -19.89 -3.88
C ALA A 55 -23.69 -19.30 -5.21
N GLY A 56 -23.24 -18.08 -5.55
CA GLY A 56 -23.74 -17.34 -6.72
C GLY A 56 -25.15 -16.79 -6.51
N GLU A 57 -25.59 -16.66 -5.26
CA GLU A 57 -26.83 -15.97 -4.91
C GLU A 57 -26.57 -14.46 -4.92
N THR A 58 -27.43 -13.70 -5.60
CA THR A 58 -27.41 -12.24 -5.54
C THR A 58 -28.62 -11.76 -4.76
N PRO A 59 -28.45 -11.16 -3.58
CA PRO A 59 -29.56 -10.52 -2.92
C PRO A 59 -30.05 -9.32 -3.76
N PRO A 60 -31.27 -8.80 -3.51
CA PRO A 60 -31.67 -7.52 -4.06
C PRO A 60 -30.66 -6.42 -3.72
N TYR A 61 -30.51 -5.40 -4.58
CA TYR A 61 -29.51 -4.34 -4.39
C TYR A 61 -29.56 -3.71 -2.99
N TYR A 62 -30.74 -3.41 -2.45
CA TYR A 62 -30.89 -2.81 -1.11
C TYR A 62 -30.40 -3.68 0.07
N ARG A 63 -29.97 -4.92 -0.19
CA ARG A 63 -29.36 -5.83 0.79
C ARG A 63 -27.86 -6.05 0.58
N THR A 64 -27.26 -5.41 -0.43
CA THR A 64 -25.83 -5.56 -0.72
C THR A 64 -24.99 -4.58 0.10
N ARG A 65 -23.70 -4.90 0.27
CA ARG A 65 -22.72 -3.98 0.84
C ARG A 65 -22.53 -2.72 -0.02
N ASP A 66 -22.58 -2.86 -1.34
CA ASP A 66 -22.48 -1.71 -2.27
C ASP A 66 -23.59 -0.69 -2.02
N TYR A 67 -24.82 -1.14 -1.77
CA TYR A 67 -25.91 -0.24 -1.39
C TYR A 67 -25.62 0.45 -0.07
N ALA A 68 -25.17 -0.29 0.95
CA ALA A 68 -24.80 0.28 2.25
C ALA A 68 -23.72 1.36 2.14
N GLN A 69 -22.68 1.14 1.32
CA GLN A 69 -21.63 2.14 1.05
C GLN A 69 -22.18 3.37 0.32
N ASN A 70 -23.04 3.18 -0.67
CA ASN A 70 -23.64 4.31 -1.39
C ASN A 70 -24.56 5.13 -0.48
N VAL A 71 -25.30 4.46 0.42
CA VAL A 71 -26.12 5.11 1.45
C VAL A 71 -25.26 5.89 2.44
N GLU A 72 -24.18 5.30 2.95
CA GLU A 72 -23.24 6.00 3.85
C GLU A 72 -22.69 7.29 3.21
N ASN A 73 -22.29 7.22 1.93
CA ASN A 73 -21.81 8.38 1.19
C ASN A 73 -22.89 9.47 1.07
N GLU A 74 -24.11 9.09 0.70
CA GLU A 74 -25.24 10.04 0.59
C GLU A 74 -25.61 10.67 1.94
N VAL A 75 -25.61 9.89 3.02
CA VAL A 75 -25.86 10.38 4.38
C VAL A 75 -24.73 11.30 4.83
N SER A 76 -23.48 10.99 4.50
CA SER A 76 -22.33 11.86 4.81
C SER A 76 -22.41 13.20 4.08
N GLU A 77 -22.82 13.20 2.81
CA GLU A 77 -23.07 14.43 2.06
C GLU A 77 -24.28 15.21 2.62
N LEU A 78 -25.34 14.52 3.05
CA LEU A 78 -26.49 15.14 3.72
C LEU A 78 -26.08 15.82 5.04
N ILE A 79 -25.24 15.19 5.86
CA ILE A 79 -24.74 15.78 7.11
C ILE A 79 -23.96 17.06 6.81
N ASN A 80 -23.07 17.03 5.82
CA ASN A 80 -22.35 18.22 5.39
C ASN A 80 -23.31 19.31 4.88
N TYR A 81 -24.34 18.93 4.11
CA TYR A 81 -25.36 19.88 3.67
C TYR A 81 -26.12 20.51 4.85
N ILE A 82 -26.51 19.73 5.87
CA ILE A 82 -27.15 20.24 7.10
C ILE A 82 -26.24 21.25 7.82
N ARG A 83 -24.93 20.97 7.95
CA ARG A 83 -23.95 21.93 8.47
C ARG A 83 -23.98 23.23 7.68
N LEU A 84 -23.91 23.16 6.35
CA LEU A 84 -23.93 24.34 5.49
C LEU A 84 -25.23 25.13 5.57
N ARG A 85 -26.37 24.44 5.76
CA ARG A 85 -27.65 25.12 6.05
C ARG A 85 -27.58 25.86 7.38
N ASN A 86 -27.05 25.24 8.44
CA ASN A 86 -26.84 25.92 9.73
C ASN A 86 -25.95 27.15 9.59
N ASP A 87 -24.95 27.12 8.71
CA ASP A 87 -24.04 28.24 8.51
C ASP A 87 -24.67 29.36 7.67
N PHE A 88 -25.39 29.03 6.59
CA PHE A 88 -25.82 30.02 5.58
C PHE A 88 -27.31 30.38 5.59
N GLU A 89 -28.15 29.63 6.29
CA GLU A 89 -29.60 29.87 6.33
C GLU A 89 -30.06 30.48 7.66
N THR A 90 -31.13 31.26 7.58
CA THR A 90 -31.97 31.71 8.71
C THR A 90 -33.41 31.36 8.35
N ASP A 91 -34.15 30.75 9.28
CA ASP A 91 -35.53 30.28 9.04
C ASP A 91 -35.69 29.34 7.81
N GLY A 92 -34.62 28.61 7.45
CA GLY A 92 -34.63 27.64 6.37
C GLY A 92 -34.40 28.20 4.97
N GLU A 93 -34.07 29.48 4.85
CA GLU A 93 -33.68 30.12 3.59
C GLU A 93 -32.33 30.81 3.70
N TYR A 94 -31.64 30.96 2.56
CA TYR A 94 -30.35 31.63 2.50
C TYR A 94 -30.47 33.07 3.02
N ASP A 95 -29.65 33.41 4.01
CA ASP A 95 -29.67 34.72 4.66
C ASP A 95 -28.41 35.52 4.31
N PRO A 96 -28.48 36.43 3.31
CA PRO A 96 -27.33 37.25 2.91
C PRO A 96 -26.87 38.22 4.01
N ASP A 97 -27.76 38.57 4.95
CA ASP A 97 -27.52 39.52 6.02
C ASP A 97 -27.06 38.85 7.33
N LYS A 98 -26.98 37.52 7.35
CA LYS A 98 -26.51 36.75 8.50
C LYS A 98 -25.14 37.23 8.96
N LEU A 99 -24.99 37.40 10.27
CA LEU A 99 -23.76 37.91 10.86
C LEU A 99 -22.71 36.80 10.94
N VAL A 100 -21.54 37.09 10.40
CA VAL A 100 -20.36 36.23 10.46
C VAL A 100 -19.33 36.90 11.35
N ASP A 101 -19.13 36.36 12.55
CA ASP A 101 -18.02 36.72 13.41
C ASP A 101 -16.75 36.02 12.91
N ILE A 102 -15.83 36.80 12.33
CA ILE A 102 -14.68 36.21 11.62
C ILE A 102 -13.67 35.57 12.56
N LEU A 103 -13.60 35.98 13.83
CA LEU A 103 -12.72 35.35 14.80
C LEU A 103 -13.31 34.02 15.26
N GLU A 104 -14.60 33.98 15.59
CA GLU A 104 -15.31 32.74 15.94
C GLU A 104 -15.28 31.74 14.77
N TYR A 105 -15.67 32.16 13.58
CA TYR A 105 -15.79 31.26 12.42
C TYR A 105 -14.43 30.73 11.95
N SER A 106 -13.36 31.54 12.04
CA SER A 106 -12.01 31.08 11.70
C SER A 106 -11.54 29.96 12.63
N GLU A 107 -11.88 30.02 13.92
CA GLU A 107 -11.49 29.06 14.96
C GLU A 107 -12.38 27.82 14.96
N GLN A 108 -13.71 28.01 15.00
CA GLN A 108 -14.69 26.93 15.21
C GLN A 108 -15.14 26.29 13.90
N GLY A 109 -15.16 27.05 12.79
CA GLY A 109 -15.62 26.54 11.50
C GLY A 109 -17.13 26.46 11.32
N SER A 110 -17.92 27.07 12.22
CA SER A 110 -19.37 27.23 12.12
C SER A 110 -19.80 28.69 12.31
N ILE A 111 -20.91 29.11 11.69
CA ILE A 111 -21.44 30.47 11.76
C ILE A 111 -22.63 30.50 12.74
N SER A 112 -22.41 31.05 13.93
CA SER A 112 -23.44 31.16 14.98
C SER A 112 -24.55 32.18 14.65
N GLY A 113 -24.29 33.13 13.74
CA GLY A 113 -25.17 34.28 13.50
C GLY A 113 -25.09 35.35 14.58
N SER A 114 -24.19 35.21 15.56
CA SER A 114 -24.05 36.10 16.71
C SER A 114 -22.75 36.90 16.67
N ASN A 115 -22.72 38.04 17.37
CA ASN A 115 -21.52 38.87 17.50
C ASN A 115 -20.84 38.58 18.84
N THR A 116 -19.83 37.71 18.84
CA THR A 116 -19.16 37.23 20.06
C THR A 116 -17.86 37.98 20.34
N SER A 117 -17.13 38.37 19.29
CA SER A 117 -15.81 39.01 19.36
C SER A 117 -15.84 40.52 19.14
N GLY A 118 -16.95 41.06 18.63
CA GLY A 118 -17.09 42.45 18.21
C GLY A 118 -16.81 42.68 16.72
N LEU A 119 -16.18 41.72 16.02
CA LEU A 119 -15.74 41.86 14.64
C LEU A 119 -16.58 40.98 13.68
N VAL A 120 -17.64 41.57 13.15
CA VAL A 120 -18.63 40.86 12.32
C VAL A 120 -18.82 41.48 10.95
N TYR A 121 -19.10 40.63 9.97
CA TYR A 121 -19.45 40.99 8.60
C TYR A 121 -20.80 40.39 8.20
N LYS A 122 -21.41 40.89 7.14
CA LYS A 122 -22.54 40.21 6.48
C LYS A 122 -22.01 39.04 5.66
N LEU A 123 -22.73 37.91 5.69
CA LEU A 123 -22.36 36.72 4.92
C LEU A 123 -22.19 37.04 3.42
N GLN A 124 -23.13 37.78 2.83
CA GLN A 124 -23.06 38.13 1.40
C GLN A 124 -21.81 38.94 1.06
N HIS A 125 -21.43 39.91 1.90
CA HIS A 125 -20.22 40.71 1.68
C HIS A 125 -18.96 39.84 1.66
N LEU A 126 -18.84 38.88 2.58
CA LEU A 126 -17.70 37.95 2.59
C LEU A 126 -17.69 37.04 1.35
N TYR A 127 -18.86 36.59 0.91
CA TYR A 127 -18.96 35.78 -0.30
C TYR A 127 -18.58 36.58 -1.55
N ASP A 128 -19.11 37.79 -1.72
CA ASP A 128 -18.78 38.68 -2.85
C ASP A 128 -17.27 39.02 -2.84
N TRP A 129 -16.72 39.33 -1.65
CA TRP A 129 -15.29 39.57 -1.48
C TRP A 129 -14.46 38.38 -1.96
N SER A 130 -14.87 37.17 -1.61
CA SER A 130 -14.17 35.96 -2.03
C SER A 130 -14.18 35.74 -3.56
N LYS A 131 -15.08 36.39 -4.30
CA LYS A 131 -15.16 36.30 -5.76
C LYS A 131 -14.46 37.45 -6.47
N GLU A 132 -14.57 38.66 -5.97
CA GLU A 132 -14.20 39.88 -6.70
C GLU A 132 -12.79 40.38 -6.38
N ASN A 133 -12.22 40.04 -5.22
CA ASN A 133 -11.00 40.69 -4.75
C ASN A 133 -9.72 40.02 -5.28
N GLU A 134 -8.93 40.77 -6.06
CA GLU A 134 -7.66 40.30 -6.64
C GLU A 134 -6.62 39.92 -5.58
N SER A 135 -6.54 40.67 -4.46
CA SER A 135 -5.58 40.39 -3.38
C SER A 135 -5.87 39.06 -2.68
N TYR A 136 -7.16 38.74 -2.47
CA TYR A 136 -7.59 37.44 -1.97
C TYR A 136 -7.31 36.32 -2.99
N GLN A 137 -7.61 36.52 -4.28
CA GLN A 137 -7.35 35.51 -5.31
C GLN A 137 -5.85 35.18 -5.41
N TRP A 138 -5.00 36.20 -5.36
CA TRP A 138 -3.55 36.02 -5.29
C TRP A 138 -3.14 35.21 -4.06
N TRP A 139 -3.64 35.58 -2.88
CA TRP A 139 -3.33 34.91 -1.62
C TRP A 139 -3.79 33.43 -1.61
N ARG A 140 -4.98 33.16 -2.15
CA ARG A 140 -5.53 31.82 -2.30
C ARG A 140 -4.63 30.94 -3.18
N ASN A 141 -4.19 31.46 -4.33
CA ASN A 141 -3.29 30.74 -5.23
C ASN A 141 -1.93 30.46 -4.57
N TYR A 142 -1.38 31.45 -3.85
CA TYR A 142 -0.14 31.28 -3.09
C TYR A 142 -0.21 30.11 -2.10
N ILE A 143 -1.31 30.00 -1.34
CA ILE A 143 -1.50 28.90 -0.38
C ILE A 143 -1.60 27.54 -1.08
N GLN A 144 -2.33 27.46 -2.20
CA GLN A 144 -2.50 26.21 -2.96
C GLN A 144 -1.17 25.66 -3.48
N GLU A 145 -0.22 26.53 -3.83
CA GLU A 145 1.08 26.15 -4.38
C GLU A 145 2.13 25.83 -3.31
N ASN A 146 2.06 26.46 -2.13
CA ASN A 146 3.16 26.44 -1.16
C ASN A 146 2.92 25.54 0.07
N ASP A 147 1.74 25.59 0.71
CA ASP A 147 1.42 24.70 1.84
C ASP A 147 -0.08 24.70 2.20
N LYS A 148 -0.69 23.50 2.24
CA LYS A 148 -2.07 23.30 2.70
C LYS A 148 -2.25 23.34 4.22
N SER A 149 -1.17 23.40 5.00
CA SER A 149 -1.24 23.57 6.46
C SER A 149 -1.73 24.98 6.84
N LEU A 150 -1.62 25.95 5.93
CA LEU A 150 -2.03 27.35 6.11
C LEU A 150 -3.57 27.58 6.06
N TYR A 151 -4.39 26.53 6.11
CA TYR A 151 -5.86 26.64 6.14
C TYR A 151 -6.40 26.84 7.56
N SER A 152 -5.55 26.82 8.59
CA SER A 152 -5.92 27.02 9.99
C SER A 152 -5.33 28.31 10.56
N ILE A 153 -6.17 29.11 11.23
CA ILE A 153 -5.73 30.33 11.92
C ILE A 153 -4.66 30.05 12.98
N SER A 154 -4.64 28.85 13.57
CA SER A 154 -3.64 28.45 14.57
C SER A 154 -2.22 28.30 14.00
N GLN A 155 -2.10 28.06 12.70
CA GLN A 155 -0.82 27.85 12.00
C GLN A 155 -0.41 29.08 11.17
N LEU A 156 -1.36 29.92 10.79
CA LEU A 156 -1.14 31.22 10.15
C LEU A 156 -0.61 32.24 11.18
N ARG A 157 0.71 32.43 11.21
CA ARG A 157 1.35 33.48 12.04
C ARG A 157 1.24 34.88 11.43
N GLU A 158 1.17 34.98 10.10
CA GLU A 158 1.12 36.23 9.34
C GLU A 158 0.56 35.96 7.93
N ILE A 159 -0.29 36.86 7.41
CA ILE A 159 -0.66 36.85 5.99
C ILE A 159 0.56 37.27 5.17
N LYS A 160 0.93 36.47 4.17
CA LYS A 160 1.88 36.92 3.14
C LYS A 160 1.13 37.81 2.15
N GLY A 161 1.64 39.02 1.91
CA GLY A 161 0.99 40.03 1.07
C GLY A 161 0.04 40.95 1.86
N THR A 162 -0.65 41.85 1.15
CA THR A 162 -1.74 42.65 1.72
C THR A 162 -3.07 42.05 1.29
N LEU A 163 -4.01 41.92 2.24
CA LEU A 163 -5.41 41.64 1.94
C LEU A 163 -6.14 42.99 1.98
N ASP A 164 -6.49 43.52 0.82
CA ASP A 164 -7.11 44.84 0.74
C ASP A 164 -8.57 44.76 1.20
N GLU A 165 -8.93 45.60 2.18
CA GLU A 165 -10.28 45.64 2.76
C GLU A 165 -11.33 46.14 1.74
N LEU A 166 -12.13 45.22 1.19
CA LEU A 166 -13.19 45.54 0.23
C LEU A 166 -14.50 45.97 0.89
N TYR A 167 -14.80 45.37 2.05
CA TYR A 167 -15.97 45.70 2.86
C TYR A 167 -15.53 46.02 4.28
N ALA A 168 -16.19 47.00 4.91
CA ALA A 168 -15.93 47.36 6.29
C ALA A 168 -16.70 46.44 7.27
N PRO A 169 -16.14 46.16 8.47
CA PRO A 169 -16.86 45.41 9.49
C PRO A 169 -18.07 46.19 10.01
N LYS A 170 -19.10 45.50 10.48
CA LYS A 170 -20.33 46.15 10.92
C LYS A 170 -20.08 47.06 12.13
N GLY A 171 -20.23 48.36 11.93
CA GLY A 171 -20.08 49.38 12.99
C GLY A 171 -18.67 49.96 13.12
N PHE A 172 -17.79 49.72 12.14
CA PHE A 172 -16.45 50.30 12.02
C PHE A 172 -16.16 50.58 10.54
N ASP A 173 -15.25 51.51 10.26
CA ASP A 173 -14.79 51.88 8.93
C ASP A 173 -13.67 50.95 8.41
N SER A 174 -12.94 50.26 9.31
CA SER A 174 -11.88 49.30 8.97
C SER A 174 -11.57 48.31 10.11
N ILE A 175 -10.84 47.23 9.81
CA ILE A 175 -10.29 46.34 10.86
C ILE A 175 -9.38 47.14 11.81
N LEU A 176 -8.59 48.07 11.28
CA LEU A 176 -7.72 48.93 12.10
C LEU A 176 -8.51 49.73 13.13
N GLU A 177 -9.66 50.32 12.74
CA GLU A 177 -10.52 51.03 13.69
C GLU A 177 -11.07 50.09 14.77
N PHE A 178 -11.52 48.88 14.39
CA PHE A 178 -11.96 47.88 15.36
C PHE A 178 -10.84 47.56 16.36
N VAL A 179 -9.62 47.30 15.88
CA VAL A 179 -8.47 46.93 16.71
C VAL A 179 -8.12 48.05 17.71
N MET A 180 -8.26 49.30 17.30
CA MET A 180 -8.02 50.49 18.13
C MET A 180 -9.20 50.82 19.07
N SER A 181 -10.36 50.20 18.90
CA SER A 181 -11.56 50.48 19.68
C SER A 181 -11.62 49.71 21.00
N ASP A 182 -12.36 50.25 21.98
CA ASP A 182 -12.65 49.57 23.25
C ASP A 182 -13.51 48.30 23.08
N LYS A 183 -14.08 48.08 21.88
CA LYS A 183 -14.87 46.89 21.54
C LYS A 183 -14.02 45.68 21.18
N ASN A 184 -12.69 45.84 21.01
CA ASN A 184 -11.75 44.73 20.83
C ASN A 184 -11.47 44.02 22.17
N VAL A 185 -12.49 43.35 22.72
CA VAL A 185 -12.43 42.72 24.05
C VAL A 185 -11.38 41.59 24.08
N LYS A 186 -11.16 40.91 22.95
CA LYS A 186 -10.16 39.85 22.80
C LYS A 186 -8.71 40.37 22.68
N LYS A 187 -8.50 41.69 22.55
CA LYS A 187 -7.19 42.31 22.28
C LYS A 187 -6.47 41.68 21.08
N ALA A 188 -7.23 41.35 20.04
CA ALA A 188 -6.70 40.79 18.80
C ALA A 188 -5.86 41.84 18.07
N SER A 189 -4.70 41.43 17.54
CA SER A 189 -3.89 42.29 16.67
C SER A 189 -4.52 42.40 15.28
N GLU A 190 -4.19 43.47 14.56
CA GLU A 190 -4.62 43.64 13.16
C GLU A 190 -4.23 42.44 12.29
N VAL A 191 -2.99 41.94 12.44
CA VAL A 191 -2.52 40.74 11.73
C VAL A 191 -3.39 39.52 12.03
N HIS A 192 -3.82 39.34 13.28
CA HIS A 192 -4.69 38.22 13.67
C HIS A 192 -6.09 38.36 13.07
N CYS A 193 -6.69 39.55 13.14
CA CYS A 193 -7.98 39.85 12.54
C CYS A 193 -7.96 39.63 11.02
N SER A 194 -6.95 40.15 10.32
CA SER A 194 -6.80 39.96 8.88
C SER A 194 -6.59 38.48 8.54
N SER A 195 -5.79 37.75 9.32
CA SER A 195 -5.61 36.29 9.14
C SER A 195 -6.92 35.52 9.31
N GLY A 196 -7.73 35.89 10.31
CA GLY A 196 -9.06 35.32 10.49
C GLY A 196 -9.99 35.62 9.33
N LEU A 197 -10.00 36.85 8.82
CA LEU A 197 -10.75 37.22 7.63
C LEU A 197 -10.35 36.36 6.43
N ALA A 198 -9.05 36.23 6.15
CA ALA A 198 -8.56 35.45 5.01
C ALA A 198 -8.99 33.97 5.09
N VAL A 199 -8.91 33.36 6.28
CA VAL A 199 -9.40 32.00 6.52
C VAL A 199 -10.92 31.91 6.31
N CYS A 200 -11.69 32.89 6.78
CA CYS A 200 -13.14 32.93 6.59
C CYS A 200 -13.52 33.00 5.11
N LEU A 201 -12.85 33.88 4.34
CA LEU A 201 -13.03 34.00 2.89
C LEU A 201 -12.74 32.67 2.19
N LEU A 202 -11.66 31.98 2.60
CA LEU A 202 -11.28 30.66 2.08
C LEU A 202 -12.34 29.59 2.33
N LYS A 203 -12.87 29.53 3.56
CA LYS A 203 -13.93 28.58 3.92
C LYS A 203 -15.21 28.89 3.15
N ILE A 204 -15.67 30.15 3.13
CA ILE A 204 -16.90 30.56 2.42
C ILE A 204 -16.80 30.28 0.92
N ASP A 205 -15.65 30.58 0.29
CA ASP A 205 -15.44 30.33 -1.12
C ASP A 205 -15.45 28.85 -1.49
N ALA A 206 -15.02 27.98 -0.57
CA ALA A 206 -15.07 26.53 -0.72
C ALA A 206 -16.49 25.97 -0.45
N ASP A 207 -17.16 26.45 0.58
CA ASP A 207 -18.41 25.91 1.09
C ASP A 207 -19.65 26.41 0.31
N MET A 208 -19.68 27.67 -0.15
CA MET A 208 -20.84 28.24 -0.84
C MET A 208 -21.21 27.50 -2.14
N PRO A 209 -20.27 27.16 -3.04
CA PRO A 209 -20.59 26.37 -4.24
C PRO A 209 -21.12 24.97 -3.91
N VAL A 210 -20.62 24.37 -2.82
CA VAL A 210 -21.07 23.06 -2.33
C VAL A 210 -22.50 23.16 -1.80
N TYR A 211 -22.79 24.16 -0.98
CA TYR A 211 -24.14 24.45 -0.48
C TYR A 211 -25.15 24.62 -1.62
N LEU A 212 -24.84 25.44 -2.64
CA LEU A 212 -25.75 25.67 -3.77
C LEU A 212 -26.00 24.38 -4.56
N LYS A 213 -24.96 23.58 -4.80
CA LYS A 213 -25.08 22.28 -5.48
C LYS A 213 -25.91 21.31 -4.66
N ASP A 214 -25.66 21.22 -3.35
CA ASP A 214 -26.32 20.26 -2.46
C ASP A 214 -27.78 20.67 -2.19
N LYS A 215 -28.08 21.99 -2.16
CA LYS A 215 -29.45 22.51 -2.11
C LYS A 215 -30.27 22.05 -3.30
N GLU A 216 -29.70 22.01 -4.51
CA GLU A 216 -30.35 21.42 -5.69
C GLU A 216 -30.43 19.88 -5.62
N LYS A 217 -29.35 19.22 -5.17
CA LYS A 217 -29.27 17.76 -5.06
C LYS A 217 -30.35 17.20 -4.14
N PHE A 218 -30.52 17.79 -2.96
CA PHE A 218 -31.42 17.29 -1.91
C PHE A 218 -32.86 17.81 -2.01
N ARG A 219 -33.23 18.45 -3.14
CA ARG A 219 -34.63 18.76 -3.42
C ARG A 219 -35.47 17.48 -3.47
N PRO A 220 -36.72 17.50 -2.97
CA PRO A 220 -37.56 16.31 -2.88
C PRO A 220 -37.65 15.50 -4.19
N GLU A 221 -37.66 16.16 -5.34
CA GLU A 221 -37.77 15.55 -6.67
C GLU A 221 -36.46 15.00 -7.24
N ASN A 222 -35.31 15.42 -6.71
CA ASN A 222 -33.99 15.13 -7.29
C ASN A 222 -33.25 13.98 -6.59
N THR A 223 -33.71 13.56 -5.41
CA THR A 223 -33.04 12.53 -4.60
C THR A 223 -34.00 11.46 -4.09
N ASN A 224 -33.49 10.24 -3.97
CA ASN A 224 -34.14 9.13 -3.27
C ASN A 224 -33.95 9.21 -1.75
N VAL A 225 -33.22 10.22 -1.25
CA VAL A 225 -32.95 10.45 0.17
C VAL A 225 -33.88 11.53 0.71
N LYS A 226 -34.79 11.11 1.59
CA LYS A 226 -35.69 11.99 2.34
C LYS A 226 -35.18 12.12 3.76
N TYR A 227 -35.26 13.31 4.34
CA TYR A 227 -34.74 13.52 5.69
C TYR A 227 -35.56 14.51 6.49
N ARG A 228 -35.41 14.41 7.82
CA ARG A 228 -35.86 15.38 8.80
C ARG A 228 -34.80 15.48 9.89
N PHE A 229 -34.21 16.65 9.98
CA PHE A 229 -33.28 17.05 11.03
C PHE A 229 -34.00 17.98 12.00
N GLU A 230 -33.85 17.72 13.29
CA GLU A 230 -34.42 18.53 14.35
C GLU A 230 -33.37 18.78 15.42
N ASN A 231 -33.15 20.05 15.77
CA ASN A 231 -32.40 20.43 16.97
C ASN A 231 -33.40 20.80 18.08
N ARG A 232 -33.41 20.02 19.17
CA ARG A 232 -34.35 20.18 20.28
C ARG A 232 -34.07 21.42 21.14
N GLU A 233 -32.83 21.89 21.15
CA GLU A 233 -32.40 23.05 21.92
C GLU A 233 -32.76 24.36 21.20
N THR A 234 -32.46 24.46 19.91
CA THR A 234 -32.74 25.67 19.11
C THR A 234 -34.14 25.68 18.51
N GLY A 235 -34.80 24.53 18.42
CA GLY A 235 -36.09 24.36 17.73
C GLY A 235 -35.98 24.35 16.20
N GLN A 236 -34.77 24.35 15.65
CA GLN A 236 -34.53 24.38 14.21
C GLN A 236 -34.88 23.04 13.55
N VAL A 237 -35.60 23.10 12.44
CA VAL A 237 -36.03 21.92 11.67
C VAL A 237 -35.68 22.09 10.21
N TYR A 238 -34.97 21.10 9.65
CA TYR A 238 -34.71 21.01 8.22
C TYR A 238 -35.29 19.72 7.67
N THR A 239 -36.02 19.82 6.57
CA THR A 239 -36.61 18.65 5.93
C THR A 239 -36.83 18.87 4.44
N ASN A 240 -36.78 17.78 3.68
CA ASN A 240 -37.26 17.68 2.30
C ASN A 240 -38.43 16.66 2.19
N CYS A 241 -38.97 16.24 3.33
CA CYS A 241 -40.02 15.22 3.45
C CYS A 241 -41.31 15.91 3.90
N THR A 242 -42.27 16.05 2.99
CA THR A 242 -43.54 16.72 3.26
C THR A 242 -44.72 15.75 3.36
N GLY A 243 -44.58 14.51 2.84
CA GLY A 243 -45.64 13.51 2.80
C GLY A 243 -45.34 12.23 3.58
N GLU A 244 -46.39 11.53 3.98
CA GLU A 244 -46.28 10.22 4.64
C GLU A 244 -45.98 9.08 3.63
N GLU A 245 -46.28 9.31 2.35
CA GLU A 245 -45.95 8.42 1.22
C GLU A 245 -44.43 8.24 1.05
N ASP A 246 -43.64 9.28 1.32
CA ASP A 246 -42.17 9.28 1.25
C ASP A 246 -41.53 8.25 2.21
N ARG A 247 -42.28 7.78 3.21
CA ARG A 247 -41.82 6.81 4.22
C ARG A 247 -42.21 5.38 3.87
N GLN A 248 -43.12 5.17 2.92
CA GLN A 248 -43.57 3.84 2.54
C GLN A 248 -42.50 3.14 1.69
N ASN A 249 -42.19 1.87 2.00
CA ASN A 249 -41.13 1.09 1.34
C ASN A 249 -39.71 1.68 1.42
N ALA A 250 -39.47 2.66 2.30
CA ALA A 250 -38.15 3.23 2.49
C ALA A 250 -37.30 2.39 3.48
N ALA A 251 -35.99 2.40 3.27
CA ALA A 251 -35.06 2.07 4.36
C ALA A 251 -34.97 3.28 5.30
N HIS A 252 -34.69 3.07 6.58
CA HIS A 252 -34.57 4.13 7.58
C HIS A 252 -33.20 4.15 8.24
N ILE A 253 -32.73 5.36 8.55
CA ILE A 253 -31.63 5.61 9.46
C ILE A 253 -32.12 6.66 10.45
N LEU A 254 -32.12 6.31 11.72
CA LEU A 254 -32.50 7.20 12.81
C LEU A 254 -31.31 7.37 13.75
N PHE A 255 -30.80 8.59 13.82
CA PHE A 255 -29.79 8.97 14.79
C PHE A 255 -30.45 9.76 15.93
N GLN A 256 -30.20 9.31 17.17
CA GLN A 256 -30.66 9.95 18.39
C GLN A 256 -29.45 10.42 19.20
N GLY A 257 -29.24 11.75 19.24
CA GLY A 257 -28.13 12.40 19.93
C GLY A 257 -27.97 12.00 21.39
N GLU A 258 -29.06 12.04 22.16
CA GLU A 258 -29.09 11.75 23.60
C GLU A 258 -28.49 10.39 23.98
N THR A 259 -28.62 9.39 23.08
CA THR A 259 -28.14 8.02 23.30
C THR A 259 -26.94 7.65 22.44
N PHE A 260 -26.51 8.55 21.54
CA PHE A 260 -25.57 8.27 20.45
C PHE A 260 -25.88 6.96 19.70
N PHE A 261 -27.17 6.67 19.54
CA PHE A 261 -27.65 5.43 18.95
C PHE A 261 -28.10 5.68 17.51
N LEU A 262 -27.65 4.79 16.61
CA LEU A 262 -28.03 4.78 15.20
C LEU A 262 -28.83 3.51 14.92
N ASP A 263 -30.15 3.68 14.80
CA ASP A 263 -31.09 2.63 14.41
C ASP A 263 -31.25 2.61 12.89
N THR A 264 -31.21 1.43 12.29
CA THR A 264 -31.30 1.31 10.83
C THR A 264 -31.62 -0.11 10.36
N ASP A 265 -32.37 -0.20 9.26
CA ASP A 265 -32.59 -1.42 8.49
C ASP A 265 -31.66 -1.54 7.26
N VAL A 266 -30.78 -0.57 7.04
CA VAL A 266 -29.70 -0.63 6.04
C VAL A 266 -28.60 -1.55 6.58
N PRO A 267 -28.03 -2.45 5.75
CA PRO A 267 -26.98 -3.38 6.19
C PRO A 267 -25.61 -2.68 6.35
N LEU A 268 -25.56 -1.59 7.12
CA LEU A 268 -24.34 -0.86 7.45
C LEU A 268 -23.42 -1.71 8.34
N SER A 269 -22.13 -1.77 7.97
CA SER A 269 -21.09 -2.37 8.83
C SER A 269 -20.86 -1.52 10.08
N TYR A 270 -20.16 -2.08 11.06
CA TYR A 270 -19.77 -1.33 12.26
C TYR A 270 -18.95 -0.07 11.92
N GLU A 271 -18.01 -0.18 10.98
CA GLU A 271 -17.19 0.94 10.51
C GLU A 271 -18.04 2.05 9.89
N MET A 272 -18.97 1.70 9.00
CA MET A 272 -19.87 2.67 8.35
C MET A 272 -20.75 3.41 9.36
N ARG A 273 -21.27 2.69 10.37
CA ARG A 273 -22.06 3.32 11.46
C ARG A 273 -21.20 4.30 12.26
N TYR A 274 -19.98 3.90 12.58
CA TYR A 274 -19.03 4.73 13.30
C TYR A 274 -18.67 5.98 12.49
N ASP A 275 -18.45 5.85 11.19
CA ASP A 275 -18.09 6.98 10.32
C ASP A 275 -19.24 7.99 10.20
N ILE A 276 -20.50 7.54 10.10
CA ILE A 276 -21.67 8.43 10.15
C ILE A 276 -21.74 9.19 11.48
N ILE A 277 -21.63 8.48 12.61
CA ILE A 277 -21.71 9.09 13.95
C ILE A 277 -20.54 10.07 14.16
N LYS A 278 -19.35 9.68 13.73
CA LYS A 278 -18.16 10.53 13.77
C LYS A 278 -18.36 11.78 12.94
N LYS A 279 -18.93 11.67 11.73
CA LYS A 279 -19.20 12.80 10.85
C LYS A 279 -20.22 13.76 11.47
N LEU A 280 -21.30 13.24 12.06
CA LEU A 280 -22.27 14.05 12.83
C LEU A 280 -21.58 14.84 13.94
N ASN A 281 -20.78 14.17 14.77
CA ASN A 281 -20.03 14.81 15.87
C ASN A 281 -18.99 15.84 15.41
N GLN A 282 -18.49 15.71 14.17
CA GLN A 282 -17.51 16.64 13.60
C GLN A 282 -18.16 17.87 12.97
N ASP A 283 -19.30 17.68 12.31
CA ASP A 283 -19.92 18.72 11.46
C ASP A 283 -21.08 19.45 12.15
N ILE A 284 -21.70 18.87 13.19
CA ILE A 284 -22.86 19.44 13.88
C ILE A 284 -22.50 19.74 15.34
N SER A 285 -22.57 21.02 15.72
CA SER A 285 -22.49 21.45 17.11
C SER A 285 -23.67 20.90 17.91
N ASP A 286 -23.46 20.56 19.19
CA ASP A 286 -24.50 20.09 20.10
C ASP A 286 -25.23 18.84 19.61
N THR A 287 -24.47 17.88 19.10
CA THR A 287 -24.98 16.59 18.58
C THR A 287 -25.81 15.80 19.61
N GLU A 288 -25.72 16.10 20.91
CA GLU A 288 -26.58 15.50 21.94
C GLU A 288 -28.06 15.89 21.80
N ASN A 289 -28.34 17.10 21.28
CA ASN A 289 -29.68 17.67 21.20
C ASN A 289 -30.35 17.46 19.83
N ILE A 290 -29.73 16.70 18.92
CA ILE A 290 -30.26 16.49 17.57
C ILE A 290 -30.98 15.16 17.40
N THR A 291 -31.97 15.14 16.53
CA THR A 291 -32.56 13.93 15.96
C THR A 291 -32.49 14.03 14.44
N LEU A 292 -31.83 13.06 13.80
CA LEU A 292 -31.78 12.96 12.35
C LEU A 292 -32.49 11.69 11.90
N SER A 293 -33.59 11.86 11.17
CA SER A 293 -34.32 10.78 10.51
C SER A 293 -34.09 10.84 9.02
N VAL A 294 -33.63 9.74 8.42
CA VAL A 294 -33.40 9.59 6.98
C VAL A 294 -34.22 8.42 6.48
N TRP A 295 -34.94 8.62 5.39
CA TRP A 295 -35.70 7.61 4.65
C TRP A 295 -35.15 7.50 3.23
N ILE A 296 -34.92 6.28 2.77
CA ILE A 296 -34.29 6.01 1.47
C ILE A 296 -35.23 5.19 0.61
N ASP A 297 -35.71 5.77 -0.49
CA ASP A 297 -36.60 5.09 -1.42
C ASP A 297 -35.92 3.88 -2.08
N ARG A 298 -36.48 2.68 -1.85
CA ARG A 298 -35.98 1.42 -2.41
C ARG A 298 -36.40 1.20 -3.86
N THR A 299 -37.33 2.00 -4.40
CA THR A 299 -37.72 1.96 -5.81
C THR A 299 -36.76 2.73 -6.70
N PHE A 300 -35.95 3.62 -6.11
CA PHE A 300 -34.97 4.46 -6.80
C PHE A 300 -35.60 5.28 -7.93
N ALA A 301 -36.71 5.98 -7.64
CA ALA A 301 -37.42 6.76 -8.65
C ALA A 301 -36.61 7.96 -9.17
N ALA A 302 -35.85 8.63 -8.31
CA ALA A 302 -35.01 9.77 -8.67
C ALA A 302 -33.69 9.32 -9.31
N LYS A 303 -33.20 10.02 -10.34
CA LYS A 303 -31.95 9.70 -11.06
C LYS A 303 -30.71 10.23 -10.34
N ASP A 304 -30.53 9.83 -9.09
CA ASP A 304 -29.40 10.21 -8.24
C ASP A 304 -28.29 9.14 -8.23
N TYR A 305 -27.35 9.29 -7.29
CA TYR A 305 -26.25 8.35 -7.09
C TYR A 305 -26.74 6.93 -6.73
N LEU A 306 -27.81 6.82 -5.92
CA LEU A 306 -28.39 5.54 -5.52
C LEU A 306 -29.04 4.81 -6.69
N TRP A 307 -29.73 5.54 -7.57
CA TRP A 307 -30.22 4.99 -8.85
C TRP A 307 -29.08 4.51 -9.73
N GLY A 308 -28.00 5.30 -9.85
CA GLY A 308 -26.80 4.91 -10.59
C GLY A 308 -26.21 3.58 -10.10
N GLY A 309 -26.08 3.42 -8.77
CA GLY A 309 -25.64 2.19 -8.14
C GLY A 309 -26.59 1.01 -8.42
N SER A 310 -27.90 1.24 -8.34
CA SER A 310 -28.93 0.22 -8.66
C SER A 310 -28.86 -0.24 -10.12
N GLN A 311 -28.71 0.68 -11.08
CA GLN A 311 -28.56 0.35 -12.50
C GLN A 311 -27.27 -0.42 -12.78
N PHE A 312 -26.16 -0.01 -12.16
CA PHE A 312 -24.88 -0.71 -12.25
C PHE A 312 -25.03 -2.16 -11.75
N TYR A 313 -25.62 -2.33 -10.56
CA TYR A 313 -25.86 -3.65 -9.98
C TYR A 313 -26.74 -4.50 -10.87
N HIS A 314 -27.87 -3.98 -11.35
CA HIS A 314 -28.77 -4.72 -12.25
C HIS A 314 -28.04 -5.18 -13.51
N LYS A 315 -27.26 -4.30 -14.14
CA LYS A 315 -26.49 -4.57 -15.36
C LYS A 315 -25.40 -5.64 -15.15
N TRP A 316 -24.73 -5.65 -14.00
CA TRP A 316 -23.59 -6.53 -13.73
C TRP A 316 -23.93 -7.73 -12.82
N SER A 317 -25.15 -7.82 -12.30
CA SER A 317 -25.59 -8.89 -11.40
C SER A 317 -25.33 -10.30 -11.97
N TRP A 318 -25.55 -10.51 -13.27
CA TRP A 318 -25.28 -11.78 -13.93
C TRP A 318 -23.78 -12.15 -13.93
N PHE A 319 -22.91 -11.15 -14.06
CA PHE A 319 -21.47 -11.35 -14.00
C PHE A 319 -21.07 -11.70 -12.57
N ILE A 320 -21.57 -10.97 -11.57
CA ILE A 320 -21.33 -11.25 -10.14
C ILE A 320 -21.78 -12.68 -9.78
N LYS A 321 -22.96 -13.13 -10.25
CA LYS A 321 -23.45 -14.52 -10.03
C LYS A 321 -22.52 -15.60 -10.57
N THR A 322 -21.93 -15.35 -11.74
CA THR A 322 -21.11 -16.33 -12.46
C THR A 322 -19.65 -16.25 -12.07
N PHE A 323 -19.24 -15.15 -11.43
CA PHE A 323 -17.88 -14.85 -11.07
C PHE A 323 -17.21 -15.92 -10.17
N PRO A 324 -17.81 -16.39 -9.06
CA PRO A 324 -17.18 -17.43 -8.23
C PRO A 324 -16.96 -18.74 -9.01
N LYS A 325 -17.95 -19.13 -9.82
CA LYS A 325 -17.86 -20.34 -10.66
C LYS A 325 -16.75 -20.21 -11.69
N GLY A 326 -16.64 -19.02 -12.31
CA GLY A 326 -15.56 -18.66 -13.23
C GLY A 326 -14.18 -18.73 -12.55
N LEU A 327 -14.03 -18.13 -11.37
CA LEU A 327 -12.80 -18.17 -10.59
C LEU A 327 -12.38 -19.61 -10.26
N VAL A 328 -13.31 -20.44 -9.76
CA VAL A 328 -13.03 -21.85 -9.43
C VAL A 328 -12.62 -22.63 -10.67
N LEU A 329 -13.30 -22.43 -11.81
CA LEU A 329 -12.98 -23.10 -13.06
C LEU A 329 -11.61 -22.66 -13.61
N CYS A 330 -11.29 -21.37 -13.57
CA CYS A 330 -9.99 -20.84 -13.99
C CYS A 330 -8.87 -21.31 -13.07
N ALA A 331 -9.10 -21.36 -11.75
CA ALA A 331 -8.15 -21.90 -10.78
C ALA A 331 -7.90 -23.40 -11.04
N ALA A 332 -8.95 -24.19 -11.28
CA ALA A 332 -8.81 -25.60 -11.64
C ALA A 332 -8.00 -25.79 -12.94
N ALA A 333 -8.29 -25.00 -13.98
CA ALA A 333 -7.54 -25.02 -15.23
C ALA A 333 -6.07 -24.60 -15.05
N PHE A 334 -5.80 -23.62 -14.19
CA PHE A 334 -4.45 -23.21 -13.80
C PHE A 334 -3.68 -24.37 -13.14
N PHE A 335 -4.26 -25.05 -12.15
CA PHE A 335 -3.62 -26.20 -11.49
C PHE A 335 -3.45 -27.39 -12.44
N PHE A 336 -4.45 -27.68 -13.27
CA PHE A 336 -4.37 -28.77 -14.25
C PHE A 336 -3.27 -28.53 -15.29
N SER A 337 -3.17 -27.30 -15.81
CA SER A 337 -2.09 -26.91 -16.73
C SER A 337 -0.71 -26.95 -16.06
N LEU A 338 -0.60 -26.59 -14.77
CA LEU A 338 0.63 -26.74 -13.99
C LEU A 338 1.05 -28.21 -13.87
N ILE A 339 0.11 -29.10 -13.53
CA ILE A 339 0.36 -30.55 -13.44
C ILE A 339 0.84 -31.10 -14.77
N ILE A 340 0.18 -30.73 -15.88
CA ILE A 340 0.61 -31.12 -17.23
C ILE A 340 2.05 -30.65 -17.51
N LEU A 341 2.37 -29.39 -17.21
CA LEU A 341 3.72 -28.85 -17.40
C LEU A 341 4.76 -29.63 -16.58
N CYS A 342 4.46 -29.97 -15.33
CA CYS A 342 5.32 -30.78 -14.47
C CYS A 342 5.53 -32.19 -15.06
N VAL A 343 4.46 -32.88 -15.46
CA VAL A 343 4.53 -34.23 -16.05
C VAL A 343 5.31 -34.24 -17.36
N LEU A 344 5.04 -33.29 -18.26
CA LEU A 344 5.76 -33.17 -19.54
C LEU A 344 7.25 -32.89 -19.34
N THR A 345 7.58 -32.12 -18.32
CA THR A 345 8.96 -31.80 -17.94
C THR A 345 9.70 -33.04 -17.45
N ILE A 346 9.07 -33.83 -16.57
CA ILE A 346 9.63 -35.10 -16.06
C ILE A 346 9.80 -36.13 -17.19
N LYS A 347 8.76 -36.33 -18.03
CA LYS A 347 8.81 -37.31 -19.14
C LYS A 347 9.98 -37.03 -20.10
N ARG A 348 10.22 -35.76 -20.45
CA ARG A 348 11.36 -35.40 -21.33
C ARG A 348 12.71 -35.51 -20.66
N ALA A 349 12.83 -35.17 -19.36
CA ALA A 349 14.07 -35.33 -18.62
C ALA A 349 14.56 -36.79 -18.62
N GLY A 350 13.63 -37.75 -18.57
CA GLY A 350 13.95 -39.19 -18.67
C GLY A 350 14.37 -39.68 -20.06
N GLN A 351 14.12 -38.93 -21.14
CA GLN A 351 14.43 -39.35 -22.51
C GLN A 351 15.87 -39.06 -22.95
N GLY A 352 16.74 -38.55 -22.07
CA GLY A 352 18.15 -38.28 -22.36
C GLY A 352 18.41 -37.25 -23.47
N LYS A 353 17.36 -36.63 -24.03
CA LYS A 353 17.47 -35.52 -24.98
C LYS A 353 17.81 -34.26 -24.21
N GLY A 354 19.11 -34.06 -24.05
CA GLY A 354 19.68 -32.91 -23.37
C GLY A 354 19.16 -31.59 -23.93
N THR A 355 18.65 -30.76 -23.04
CA THR A 355 18.81 -29.31 -23.12
C THR A 355 19.14 -28.87 -21.71
N GLY A 356 20.42 -28.65 -21.42
CA GLY A 356 20.82 -27.96 -20.20
C GLY A 356 20.32 -26.53 -20.30
N ARG A 357 19.19 -26.22 -19.65
CA ARG A 357 18.66 -24.85 -19.60
C ARG A 357 19.55 -23.99 -18.70
N TYR A 358 19.51 -22.66 -18.85
CA TYR A 358 20.28 -21.73 -18.01
C TYR A 358 20.10 -22.02 -16.52
N PHE A 359 18.83 -22.23 -16.10
CA PHE A 359 18.46 -22.59 -14.73
C PHE A 359 18.91 -23.99 -14.28
N ASP A 360 19.38 -24.87 -15.18
CA ASP A 360 19.87 -26.21 -14.83
C ASP A 360 21.38 -26.20 -14.53
N LYS A 361 22.08 -25.11 -14.89
CA LYS A 361 23.54 -24.94 -14.70
C LYS A 361 23.91 -24.36 -13.33
N ILE A 362 23.00 -23.65 -12.69
CA ILE A 362 23.20 -23.01 -11.38
C ILE A 362 23.20 -24.10 -10.29
N ALA A 363 24.01 -23.99 -9.24
CA ALA A 363 23.91 -24.91 -8.08
C ALA A 363 22.49 -24.85 -7.48
N MET A 364 21.97 -25.97 -6.99
CA MET A 364 20.58 -26.04 -6.51
C MET A 364 20.37 -25.11 -5.30
N GLU A 365 21.38 -25.01 -4.44
CA GLU A 365 21.38 -24.12 -3.26
C GLU A 365 21.30 -22.65 -3.66
N LEU A 366 22.08 -22.24 -4.66
CA LEU A 366 22.09 -20.87 -5.19
C LEU A 366 20.80 -20.52 -5.95
N LEU A 367 20.03 -21.52 -6.39
CA LEU A 367 18.72 -21.31 -6.99
C LEU A 367 17.61 -21.18 -5.93
N LEU A 368 17.70 -21.96 -4.85
CA LEU A 368 16.69 -21.93 -3.77
C LEU A 368 16.66 -20.60 -3.01
N VAL A 369 17.82 -19.96 -2.79
CA VAL A 369 17.90 -18.66 -2.09
C VAL A 369 17.06 -17.56 -2.78
N PRO A 370 17.27 -17.21 -4.06
CA PRO A 370 16.46 -16.20 -4.73
C PRO A 370 15.00 -16.64 -4.92
N MET A 371 14.71 -17.94 -5.06
CA MET A 371 13.33 -18.43 -5.05
C MET A 371 12.63 -18.14 -3.72
N GLY A 372 13.30 -18.38 -2.59
CA GLY A 372 12.78 -18.05 -1.27
C GLY A 372 12.58 -16.56 -1.07
N LEU A 373 13.55 -15.74 -1.50
CA LEU A 373 13.45 -14.28 -1.45
C LEU A 373 12.27 -13.75 -2.28
N PHE A 374 12.10 -14.25 -3.52
CA PHE A 374 10.99 -13.84 -4.37
C PHE A 374 9.63 -14.35 -3.88
N PHE A 375 9.58 -15.52 -3.26
CA PHE A 375 8.35 -16.00 -2.61
C PHE A 375 7.96 -15.09 -1.44
N TYR A 376 8.92 -14.72 -0.59
CA TYR A 376 8.70 -13.76 0.49
C TYR A 376 8.27 -12.39 -0.04
N LEU A 377 8.97 -11.86 -1.05
CA LEU A 377 8.62 -10.58 -1.69
C LEU A 377 7.21 -10.61 -2.30
N GLY A 378 6.86 -11.70 -2.98
CA GLY A 378 5.51 -11.87 -3.54
C GLY A 378 4.43 -11.87 -2.46
N ALA A 379 4.64 -12.60 -1.36
CA ALA A 379 3.72 -12.61 -0.22
C ALA A 379 3.60 -11.22 0.45
N TRP A 380 4.72 -10.51 0.58
CA TRP A 380 4.76 -9.14 1.10
C TRP A 380 3.97 -8.17 0.21
N ILE A 381 4.15 -8.22 -1.12
CA ILE A 381 3.41 -7.38 -2.08
C ILE A 381 1.91 -7.64 -1.97
N VAL A 382 1.49 -8.92 -1.91
CA VAL A 382 0.07 -9.29 -1.80
C VAL A 382 -0.51 -8.76 -0.50
N ARG A 383 0.16 -8.95 0.63
CA ARG A 383 -0.30 -8.43 1.92
C ARG A 383 -0.46 -6.92 1.90
N ASN A 384 0.55 -6.18 1.45
CA ASN A 384 0.49 -4.72 1.38
C ASN A 384 -0.59 -4.22 0.42
N SER A 385 -0.88 -4.98 -0.64
CA SER A 385 -1.94 -4.62 -1.61
C SER A 385 -3.36 -4.93 -1.10
N LEU A 386 -3.51 -5.74 -0.05
CA LEU A 386 -4.78 -6.01 0.60
C LEU A 386 -5.09 -5.02 1.72
N GLU A 387 -4.07 -4.47 2.36
CA GLU A 387 -4.20 -3.50 3.46
C GLU A 387 -4.45 -2.06 2.95
N GLU A 388 -3.98 -1.70 1.76
CA GLU A 388 -4.19 -0.37 1.15
C GLU A 388 -4.89 -0.47 -0.22
N VAL A 389 -5.93 0.35 -0.44
CA VAL A 389 -6.51 0.55 -1.78
C VAL A 389 -5.52 1.32 -2.64
N LEU A 390 -4.71 0.60 -3.40
CA LEU A 390 -3.68 1.20 -4.25
C LEU A 390 -4.29 1.91 -5.47
N PRO A 391 -3.79 3.10 -5.85
CA PRO A 391 -4.22 3.76 -7.08
C PRO A 391 -3.88 2.90 -8.32
N PRO A 392 -4.64 3.02 -9.43
CA PRO A 392 -4.54 2.13 -10.58
C PRO A 392 -3.11 1.92 -11.15
N PRO A 393 -2.24 2.95 -11.25
CA PRO A 393 -0.88 2.77 -11.75
C PRO A 393 -0.01 1.87 -10.84
N LYS A 394 -0.14 2.02 -9.51
CA LYS A 394 0.61 1.22 -8.54
C LYS A 394 0.10 -0.23 -8.53
N ALA A 395 -1.22 -0.41 -8.60
CA ALA A 395 -1.84 -1.73 -8.71
C ALA A 395 -1.34 -2.48 -9.97
N ALA A 396 -1.31 -1.81 -11.13
CA ALA A 396 -0.79 -2.38 -12.37
C ALA A 396 0.70 -2.78 -12.27
N ALA A 397 1.52 -1.94 -11.63
CA ALA A 397 2.94 -2.24 -11.42
C ALA A 397 3.15 -3.49 -10.54
N ASN A 398 2.41 -3.59 -9.42
CA ASN A 398 2.46 -4.76 -8.54
C ASN A 398 2.06 -6.04 -9.26
N VAL A 399 1.04 -5.97 -10.12
CA VAL A 399 0.58 -7.08 -10.95
C VAL A 399 1.67 -7.57 -11.91
N ILE A 400 2.34 -6.66 -12.61
CA ILE A 400 3.44 -7.00 -13.52
C ILE A 400 4.59 -7.65 -12.75
N LEU A 401 4.93 -7.10 -11.57
CA LEU A 401 5.99 -7.64 -10.72
C LEU A 401 5.66 -9.05 -10.19
N LEU A 402 4.40 -9.29 -9.79
CA LEU A 402 3.94 -10.62 -9.36
C LEU A 402 3.99 -11.65 -10.50
N LEU A 403 3.63 -11.26 -11.73
CA LEU A 403 3.78 -12.13 -12.90
C LEU A 403 5.25 -12.48 -13.19
N PHE A 404 6.16 -11.51 -13.02
CA PHE A 404 7.59 -11.75 -13.18
C PHE A 404 8.12 -12.73 -12.10
N ILE A 405 7.75 -12.49 -10.84
CA ILE A 405 8.07 -13.39 -9.71
C ILE A 405 7.53 -14.79 -10.00
N TYR A 406 6.27 -14.89 -10.44
CA TYR A 406 5.64 -16.16 -10.79
C TYR A 406 6.41 -16.90 -11.88
N ALA A 407 6.79 -16.21 -12.97
CA ALA A 407 7.55 -16.79 -14.06
C ALA A 407 8.91 -17.34 -13.58
N PHE A 408 9.60 -16.61 -12.69
CA PHE A 408 10.86 -17.05 -12.09
C PHE A 408 10.67 -18.30 -11.22
N LEU A 409 9.67 -18.29 -10.33
CA LEU A 409 9.36 -19.42 -9.45
C LEU A 409 9.00 -20.66 -10.27
N LEU A 410 8.17 -20.52 -11.31
CA LEU A 410 7.83 -21.60 -12.23
C LEU A 410 9.08 -22.16 -12.92
N ALA A 411 9.97 -21.30 -13.42
CA ALA A 411 11.23 -21.74 -14.03
C ALA A 411 12.11 -22.52 -13.04
N GLY A 412 12.15 -22.08 -11.78
CA GLY A 412 12.84 -22.75 -10.68
C GLY A 412 12.26 -24.12 -10.37
N VAL A 413 10.94 -24.23 -10.18
CA VAL A 413 10.23 -25.51 -9.93
C VAL A 413 10.47 -26.50 -11.07
N LEU A 414 10.35 -26.05 -12.32
CA LEU A 414 10.60 -26.90 -13.48
C LEU A 414 12.09 -27.35 -13.57
N SER A 415 13.04 -26.53 -13.10
CA SER A 415 14.45 -26.92 -12.99
C SER A 415 14.65 -28.04 -11.96
N ILE A 416 14.06 -27.89 -10.77
CA ILE A 416 14.13 -28.90 -9.70
C ILE A 416 13.58 -30.25 -10.20
N LEU A 417 12.41 -30.24 -10.86
CA LEU A 417 11.80 -31.46 -11.41
C LEU A 417 12.69 -32.15 -12.46
N ARG A 418 13.33 -31.39 -13.35
CA ARG A 418 14.27 -31.95 -14.34
C ARG A 418 15.46 -32.62 -13.65
N ARG A 419 16.07 -31.95 -12.68
CA ARG A 419 17.24 -32.46 -11.95
C ARG A 419 16.91 -33.67 -11.09
N GLY A 420 15.74 -33.66 -10.44
CA GLY A 420 15.23 -34.81 -9.68
C GLY A 420 15.10 -36.04 -10.55
N LYS A 421 14.50 -35.89 -11.74
CA LYS A 421 14.38 -37.02 -12.68
C LYS A 421 15.71 -37.47 -13.28
N ALA A 422 16.65 -36.55 -13.52
CA ALA A 422 17.99 -36.87 -14.01
C ALA A 422 18.94 -37.41 -12.93
N ALA A 423 18.51 -37.47 -11.66
CA ALA A 423 19.34 -37.78 -10.49
C ALA A 423 20.61 -36.89 -10.39
N THR A 424 20.52 -35.65 -10.88
CA THR A 424 21.64 -34.67 -10.86
C THR A 424 21.43 -33.56 -9.84
N LEU A 425 20.54 -33.74 -8.84
CA LEU A 425 20.27 -32.72 -7.82
C LEU A 425 21.55 -32.30 -7.07
N GLY A 426 22.43 -33.25 -6.76
CA GLY A 426 23.70 -33.01 -6.08
C GLY A 426 24.84 -32.52 -6.97
N ARG A 427 24.62 -32.37 -8.29
CA ARG A 427 25.69 -32.03 -9.23
C ARG A 427 26.08 -30.55 -9.06
N GLY A 428 27.30 -30.31 -8.58
CA GLY A 428 27.77 -28.96 -8.25
C GLY A 428 27.18 -28.42 -6.94
N SER A 429 26.64 -29.29 -6.08
CA SER A 429 26.17 -28.93 -4.75
C SER A 429 27.33 -28.49 -3.88
N ILE A 430 27.27 -27.26 -3.39
CA ILE A 430 28.26 -26.70 -2.47
C ILE A 430 28.22 -27.47 -1.15
N ILE A 431 27.02 -27.89 -0.71
CA ILE A 431 26.86 -28.64 0.54
C ILE A 431 27.55 -30.01 0.44
N ILE A 432 27.36 -30.73 -0.66
CA ILE A 432 28.03 -32.03 -0.87
C ILE A 432 29.55 -31.84 -0.93
N GLN A 433 30.04 -30.82 -1.64
CA GLN A 433 31.47 -30.50 -1.69
C GLN A 433 32.04 -30.18 -0.30
N ILE A 434 31.33 -29.40 0.51
CA ILE A 434 31.71 -29.12 1.90
C ILE A 434 31.76 -30.43 2.70
N ILE A 435 30.71 -31.25 2.67
CA ILE A 435 30.67 -32.52 3.41
C ILE A 435 31.80 -33.46 2.98
N GLU A 436 32.09 -33.56 1.70
CA GLU A 436 33.20 -34.38 1.17
C GLU A 436 34.56 -33.86 1.62
N ASN A 437 34.78 -32.54 1.56
CA ASN A 437 36.01 -31.91 2.04
C ASN A 437 36.22 -32.10 3.55
N TYR A 438 35.16 -31.97 4.36
CA TYR A 438 35.21 -32.23 5.80
C TYR A 438 35.49 -33.71 6.10
N LYS A 439 34.86 -34.65 5.37
CA LYS A 439 35.14 -36.09 5.49
C LYS A 439 36.56 -36.46 5.07
N ALA A 440 37.12 -35.77 4.07
CA ALA A 440 38.51 -35.94 3.63
C ALA A 440 39.49 -35.38 4.68
N GLY A 441 39.19 -34.21 5.26
CA GLY A 441 39.97 -33.60 6.34
C GLY A 441 40.05 -34.47 7.59
N ILE A 442 38.94 -35.09 8.02
CA ILE A 442 38.92 -36.00 9.18
C ILE A 442 39.75 -37.27 8.91
N ARG A 443 39.79 -37.76 7.67
CA ARG A 443 40.65 -38.89 7.26
C ARG A 443 42.13 -38.51 7.09
N GLY A 444 42.45 -37.23 6.98
CA GLY A 444 43.81 -36.70 6.79
C GLY A 444 44.70 -36.72 8.05
N GLY A 445 44.26 -37.33 9.15
CA GLY A 445 45.04 -37.51 10.38
C GLY A 445 44.89 -36.39 11.41
N LYS A 446 45.58 -36.54 12.55
CA LYS A 446 45.44 -35.68 13.76
C LYS A 446 45.62 -34.18 13.49
N ARG A 447 46.54 -33.81 12.58
CA ARG A 447 46.85 -32.42 12.25
C ARG A 447 45.75 -31.75 11.40
N ALA A 448 45.13 -32.49 10.48
CA ALA A 448 44.00 -32.00 9.69
C ALA A 448 42.74 -31.83 10.57
N ALA A 449 42.52 -32.74 11.52
CA ALA A 449 41.45 -32.61 12.51
C ALA A 449 41.64 -31.39 13.44
N LEU A 450 42.87 -31.10 13.86
CA LEU A 450 43.20 -29.89 14.65
C LEU A 450 42.97 -28.60 13.86
N ALA A 451 43.35 -28.55 12.58
CA ALA A 451 43.09 -27.39 11.71
C ALA A 451 41.58 -27.15 11.52
N LEU A 452 40.81 -28.24 11.36
CA LEU A 452 39.35 -28.20 11.22
C LEU A 452 38.67 -27.76 12.52
N ALA A 453 39.14 -28.23 13.68
CA ALA A 453 38.70 -27.75 14.98
C ALA A 453 39.01 -26.25 15.18
N GLY A 454 40.18 -25.79 14.75
CA GLY A 454 40.55 -24.37 14.71
C GLY A 454 39.58 -23.54 13.89
N PHE A 455 39.25 -23.98 12.67
CA PHE A 455 38.27 -23.29 11.81
C PHE A 455 36.86 -23.23 12.43
N VAL A 456 36.39 -24.33 13.03
CA VAL A 456 35.09 -24.37 13.72
C VAL A 456 35.10 -23.40 14.90
N SER A 457 36.15 -23.39 15.71
CA SER A 457 36.28 -22.45 16.83
C SER A 457 36.31 -20.99 16.37
N TYR A 458 37.02 -20.68 15.27
CA TYR A 458 37.01 -19.36 14.66
C TYR A 458 35.61 -18.93 14.23
N THR A 459 34.84 -19.84 13.64
CA THR A 459 33.47 -19.57 13.18
C THR A 459 32.52 -19.32 14.35
N VAL A 460 32.61 -20.12 15.42
CA VAL A 460 31.80 -19.94 16.64
C VAL A 460 32.14 -18.62 17.33
N ILE A 461 33.43 -18.29 17.46
CA ILE A 461 33.87 -17.00 18.04
C ILE A 461 33.38 -15.83 17.17
N SER A 462 33.47 -15.95 15.84
CA SER A 462 32.98 -14.93 14.91
C SER A 462 31.47 -14.72 15.02
N TYR A 463 30.70 -15.80 15.15
CA TYR A 463 29.25 -15.75 15.37
C TYR A 463 28.89 -15.04 16.69
N LEU A 464 29.57 -15.37 17.79
CA LEU A 464 29.37 -14.74 19.09
C LEU A 464 29.71 -13.24 19.06
N LEU A 465 30.78 -12.85 18.35
CA LEU A 465 31.18 -11.45 18.20
C LEU A 465 30.18 -10.65 17.36
N CYS A 466 29.56 -11.23 16.33
CA CYS A 466 28.48 -10.57 15.58
C CYS A 466 27.26 -10.24 16.47
N HIS A 467 26.97 -11.07 17.48
CA HIS A 467 25.85 -10.86 18.40
C HIS A 467 26.20 -9.90 19.55
N ALA A 468 27.46 -9.53 19.73
CA ALA A 468 27.93 -8.60 20.76
C ALA A 468 27.86 -7.11 20.36
N GLY A 469 27.13 -6.79 19.28
CA GLY A 469 26.92 -5.41 18.82
C GLY A 469 28.16 -4.77 18.19
N THR A 470 28.26 -3.43 18.27
CA THR A 470 29.28 -2.64 17.57
C THR A 470 30.71 -2.98 18.00
N VAL A 471 30.94 -3.21 19.29
CA VAL A 471 32.26 -3.57 19.85
C VAL A 471 32.72 -4.94 19.31
N GLY A 472 31.82 -5.91 19.27
CA GLY A 472 32.11 -7.23 18.69
C GLY A 472 32.42 -7.16 17.20
N GLY A 473 31.73 -6.30 16.45
CA GLY A 473 32.01 -6.03 15.04
C GLY A 473 33.42 -5.48 14.80
N VAL A 474 33.89 -4.54 15.62
CA VAL A 474 35.27 -4.00 15.50
C VAL A 474 36.31 -5.08 15.78
N ILE A 475 36.13 -5.87 16.84
CA ILE A 475 37.04 -6.99 17.19
C ILE A 475 37.07 -8.02 16.06
N LEU A 476 35.93 -8.30 15.43
CA LEU A 476 35.82 -9.23 14.31
C LEU A 476 36.62 -8.76 13.09
N VAL A 477 36.65 -7.46 12.78
CA VAL A 477 37.46 -6.92 11.68
C VAL A 477 38.95 -7.18 11.92
N PHE A 478 39.46 -6.90 13.13
CA PHE A 478 40.85 -7.17 13.49
C PHE A 478 41.18 -8.67 13.47
N LEU A 479 40.25 -9.51 13.95
CA LEU A 479 40.41 -10.96 13.91
C LEU A 479 40.51 -11.49 12.48
N ASN A 480 39.69 -10.98 11.55
CA ASN A 480 39.74 -11.35 10.13
C ASN A 480 41.04 -10.86 9.46
N LEU A 481 41.49 -9.64 9.76
CA LEU A 481 42.77 -9.11 9.28
C LEU A 481 43.95 -9.96 9.76
N TYR A 482 43.93 -10.36 11.03
CA TYR A 482 44.94 -11.26 11.60
C TYR A 482 44.93 -12.64 10.93
N ALA A 483 43.73 -13.24 10.78
CA ALA A 483 43.57 -14.53 10.10
C ALA A 483 44.06 -14.48 8.64
N GLY A 484 43.72 -13.41 7.91
CA GLY A 484 44.19 -13.17 6.55
C GLY A 484 45.71 -13.01 6.46
N GLY A 485 46.30 -12.24 7.38
CA GLY A 485 47.75 -12.06 7.47
C GLY A 485 48.49 -13.37 7.76
N HIS A 486 47.95 -14.22 8.64
CA HIS A 486 48.52 -15.54 8.92
C HIS A 486 48.51 -16.44 7.69
N ILE A 487 47.40 -16.48 6.95
CA ILE A 487 47.28 -17.26 5.71
C ILE A 487 48.28 -16.77 4.65
N LEU A 488 48.41 -15.46 4.45
CA LEU A 488 49.37 -14.89 3.50
C LEU A 488 50.81 -15.24 3.86
N LYS A 489 51.16 -15.20 5.16
CA LYS A 489 52.48 -15.62 5.64
C LYS A 489 52.75 -17.09 5.36
N GLU A 490 51.76 -17.96 5.56
CA GLU A 490 51.90 -19.41 5.29
C GLU A 490 52.00 -19.73 3.80
N ILE A 491 51.28 -19.00 2.94
CA ILE A 491 51.39 -19.10 1.48
C ILE A 491 52.80 -18.67 1.03
N SER A 492 53.27 -17.52 1.50
CA SER A 492 54.60 -17.01 1.17
C SER A 492 55.72 -17.96 1.63
N ALA A 493 55.57 -18.55 2.83
CA ALA A 493 56.49 -19.57 3.35
C ALA A 493 56.52 -20.84 2.47
N ARG A 494 55.36 -21.31 1.99
CA ARG A 494 55.28 -22.47 1.08
C ARG A 494 55.89 -22.17 -0.29
N GLU A 495 55.69 -20.97 -0.81
CA GLU A 495 56.28 -20.54 -2.08
C GLU A 495 57.81 -20.48 -1.99
N GLN A 496 58.35 -19.92 -0.90
CA GLN A 496 59.79 -19.93 -0.60
C GLN A 496 60.36 -21.35 -0.49
N MET A 497 59.64 -22.27 0.14
CA MET A 497 60.05 -23.69 0.20
C MET A 497 60.05 -24.34 -1.19
N LEU A 498 59.01 -24.11 -2.00
CA LEU A 498 58.92 -24.66 -3.35
C LEU A 498 60.06 -24.15 -4.24
N ASP A 499 60.38 -22.85 -4.17
CA ASP A 499 61.50 -22.25 -4.88
C ASP A 499 62.86 -22.76 -4.37
N GLY A 500 63.00 -22.96 -3.05
CA GLY A 500 64.22 -23.52 -2.47
C GLY A 500 64.46 -24.97 -2.92
N VAL A 501 63.42 -25.81 -2.91
CA VAL A 501 63.49 -27.18 -3.43
C VAL A 501 63.85 -27.20 -4.93
N ARG A 502 63.30 -26.26 -5.71
CA ARG A 502 63.60 -26.10 -7.15
C ARG A 502 65.06 -25.74 -7.43
N LYS A 503 65.68 -24.92 -6.56
CA LYS A 503 67.10 -24.54 -6.65
C LYS A 503 68.05 -25.66 -6.26
N ILE A 504 67.68 -26.47 -5.25
CA ILE A 504 68.45 -27.66 -4.85
C ILE A 504 68.44 -28.72 -5.97
N THR A 505 67.36 -28.82 -6.75
CA THR A 505 67.26 -29.75 -7.88
C THR A 505 68.02 -29.29 -9.15
N GLN A 506 68.56 -28.07 -9.19
CA GLN A 506 69.27 -27.49 -10.34
C GLN A 506 70.77 -27.26 -10.05
N ASP A 507 71.44 -28.25 -9.46
CA ASP A 507 72.91 -28.33 -9.26
C ASP A 507 73.55 -27.36 -8.24
N ASN A 508 72.79 -26.90 -7.23
CA ASN A 508 73.38 -26.24 -6.05
C ASN A 508 73.05 -27.00 -4.75
N PHE A 509 73.69 -28.16 -4.58
CA PHE A 509 73.52 -29.04 -3.40
C PHE A 509 74.01 -28.42 -2.07
N ALA A 510 74.68 -27.25 -2.12
CA ALA A 510 75.12 -26.51 -0.92
C ALA A 510 74.10 -25.44 -0.47
N TYR A 511 72.97 -25.28 -1.16
CA TYR A 511 71.97 -24.29 -0.82
C TYR A 511 71.13 -24.71 0.39
N LYS A 512 71.32 -24.02 1.53
CA LYS A 512 70.51 -24.19 2.73
C LYS A 512 69.23 -23.36 2.64
N LEU A 513 68.10 -23.99 2.95
CA LEU A 513 66.79 -23.33 2.99
C LEU A 513 66.77 -22.24 4.08
N PRO A 514 66.31 -21.01 3.78
CA PRO A 514 66.21 -19.96 4.79
C PRO A 514 65.12 -20.31 5.81
N THR A 515 65.51 -20.53 7.07
CA THR A 515 64.61 -20.99 8.15
C THR A 515 63.92 -19.85 8.92
N GLU A 516 64.31 -18.59 8.71
CA GLU A 516 63.86 -17.45 9.53
C GLU A 516 62.34 -17.19 9.51
N ASN A 517 61.65 -17.59 8.45
CA ASN A 517 60.19 -17.40 8.30
C ASN A 517 59.37 -18.69 8.34
N LEU A 518 60.00 -19.85 8.54
CA LEU A 518 59.35 -21.16 8.53
C LEU A 518 59.02 -21.60 9.97
N LYS A 519 57.80 -22.08 10.21
CA LYS A 519 57.37 -22.62 11.51
C LYS A 519 56.77 -24.03 11.37
N GLY A 520 56.95 -24.86 12.40
CA GLY A 520 56.41 -26.22 12.45
C GLY A 520 57.08 -27.18 11.46
N VAL A 521 56.29 -28.01 10.78
CA VAL A 521 56.76 -29.08 9.87
C VAL A 521 57.65 -28.55 8.74
N ASN A 522 57.39 -27.32 8.28
CA ASN A 522 58.17 -26.67 7.23
C ASN A 522 59.59 -26.31 7.69
N ALA A 523 59.77 -26.01 8.98
CA ALA A 523 61.09 -25.82 9.58
C ALA A 523 61.79 -27.15 9.87
N GLU A 524 61.04 -28.20 10.26
CA GLU A 524 61.59 -29.57 10.41
C GLU A 524 62.11 -30.14 9.09
N ILE A 525 61.39 -29.91 7.99
CA ILE A 525 61.81 -30.36 6.65
C ILE A 525 63.03 -29.56 6.17
N ALA A 526 63.03 -28.23 6.35
CA ALA A 526 64.14 -27.37 5.96
C ALA A 526 65.41 -27.55 6.81
N GLY A 527 65.29 -28.01 8.06
CA GLY A 527 66.42 -28.29 8.96
C GLY A 527 67.05 -29.69 8.80
N ASN A 528 66.35 -30.62 8.14
CA ASN A 528 66.81 -31.98 7.86
C ASN A 528 67.38 -32.17 6.43
N THR A 529 67.40 -31.10 5.63
CA THR A 529 68.06 -31.00 4.30
C THR A 529 69.23 -30.04 4.39
#